data_AF-A0A442FHA8-F1
#
_entry.id   AF-A0A442FHA8-F1
#
_cell.length_a   1.000
_cell.length_b   1.000
_cell.length_c   1.000
_cell.angle_alpha   90.00
_cell.angle_beta   90.00
_cell.angle_gamma   90.00
#
_symmetry.space_group_name_H-M   'P 1'
#
loop_
_entity.id
_entity.type
_entity.pdbx_description
1 polymer ?
#
loop_
_entity_poly.entity_id
_entity_poly.type
_entity_poly.pdbx_seq_one_letter_code
_entity_poly.pdbx_strand_id
1 'polypeptide(L)' 'MTARFIVTGTDTGIGKTVFAAGLAGLLGGFYWKPVQSGLDEETDSEVVARLSGLVVREECDFPASVAEGAPL' A
#
# COMPACT_ATOMS: atom_id res chain seq x y z
N MET A 1 -18.34 -7.41 2.51
CA MET A 1 -17.94 -6.66 1.32
C MET A 1 -16.45 -6.34 1.43
N THR A 2 -15.68 -6.57 0.38
CA THR A 2 -14.25 -6.25 0.35
C THR A 2 -14.07 -4.91 -0.35
N ALA A 3 -13.63 -3.89 0.38
CA ALA A 3 -13.36 -2.56 -0.19
C ALA A 3 -11.91 -2.52 -0.71
N ARG A 4 -11.71 -1.94 -1.90
CA ARG A 4 -10.38 -1.69 -2.48
C ARG A 4 -10.22 -0.18 -2.69
N PHE A 5 -9.09 0.36 -2.24
CA PHE A 5 -8.78 1.78 -2.33
C PHE A 5 -7.53 1.97 -3.18
N ILE A 6 -7.56 2.92 -4.11
CA ILE A 6 -6.40 3.35 -4.87
C ILE A 6 -5.98 4.73 -4.34
N VAL A 7 -4.74 4.81 -3.84
CA VAL A 7 -4.15 6.07 -3.39
C VAL A 7 -3.23 6.58 -4.50
N THR A 8 -3.58 7.71 -5.11
CA THR A 8 -2.81 8.39 -6.15
C THR A 8 -2.47 9.82 -5.72
N GLY A 9 -1.50 10.44 -6.38
CA GLY A 9 -1.21 11.85 -6.17
C GLY A 9 -0.32 12.42 -7.26
N THR A 10 -0.26 13.74 -7.31
CA THR A 10 0.25 14.51 -8.46
C THR A 10 1.78 14.59 -8.52
N ASP A 11 2.45 14.35 -7.40
CA ASP A 11 3.91 14.47 -7.29
C ASP A 11 4.47 13.42 -6.32
N THR A 12 5.78 13.22 -6.34
CA THR A 12 6.56 12.43 -5.38
C THR A 12 6.67 13.17 -4.05
N GLY A 13 6.97 12.47 -2.94
CA GLY A 13 7.18 13.12 -1.63
C GLY A 13 5.96 13.75 -0.92
N ILE A 14 4.79 13.89 -1.56
CA ILE A 14 3.62 14.58 -0.95
C ILE A 14 2.91 13.84 0.21
N GLY A 15 3.42 12.69 0.66
CA GLY A 15 2.84 11.93 1.78
C GLY A 15 1.82 10.84 1.41
N LYS A 16 1.74 10.41 0.15
CA LYS A 16 0.86 9.29 -0.28
C LYS A 16 1.07 8.02 0.54
N THR A 17 2.32 7.71 0.85
CA THR A 17 2.75 6.53 1.61
C THR A 17 2.23 6.58 3.05
N VAL A 18 2.36 7.73 3.70
CA VAL A 18 1.86 7.96 5.07
C VAL A 18 0.34 7.82 5.11
N PHE A 19 -0.37 8.38 4.11
CA PHE A 19 -1.81 8.25 4.00
C PHE A 19 -2.23 6.79 3.81
N ALA A 20 -1.57 6.07 2.90
CA ALA A 20 -1.86 4.67 2.64
C ALA A 20 -1.58 3.78 3.86
N ALA A 21 -0.52 4.08 4.62
CA ALA A 21 -0.22 3.40 5.88
C ALA A 21 -1.31 3.61 6.93
N GLY A 22 -1.76 4.86 7.12
CA GLY A 22 -2.84 5.19 8.04
C GLY A 22 -4.16 4.52 7.64
N LEU A 23 -4.49 4.52 6.35
CA LEU A 23 -5.69 3.88 5.83
C LEU A 23 -5.65 2.35 6.02
N ALA A 24 -4.51 1.72 5.70
CA ALA A 24 -4.33 0.28 5.89
C ALA A 24 -4.40 -0.10 7.37
N GLY A 25 -3.70 0.65 8.24
CA GLY A 25 -3.71 0.42 9.69
C GLY A 25 -5.10 0.57 10.30
N LEU A 26 -5.84 1.62 9.92
CA LEU A 26 -7.20 1.87 10.41
C LEU A 26 -8.18 0.75 10.00
N LEU A 27 -8.00 0.18 8.82
CA LEU A 27 -8.88 -0.85 8.28
C LEU A 27 -8.41 -2.28 8.59
N GLY A 28 -7.23 -2.46 9.18
CA GLY A 28 -6.57 -3.77 9.27
C GLY A 28 -6.36 -4.40 7.88
N GLY A 29 -6.14 -3.57 6.86
CA GLY A 29 -6.08 -3.96 5.46
C GLY A 29 -4.68 -4.38 5.00
N PHE A 30 -4.56 -4.67 3.71
CA PHE A 30 -3.28 -4.95 3.06
C PHE A 30 -2.84 -3.75 2.23
N TYR A 31 -1.57 -3.38 2.35
CA TYR A 31 -0.93 -2.41 1.48
C TYR A 31 -0.18 -3.13 0.36
N TRP A 32 -0.31 -2.63 -0.87
CA TRP A 32 0.41 -3.15 -2.03
C TRP A 32 0.80 -2.01 -2.97
N LYS A 33 2.06 -2.03 -3.43
CA LYS A 33 2.58 -1.15 -4.46
C LYS A 33 3.36 -2.01 -5.45
N PRO A 34 2.94 -2.15 -6.72
CA PRO A 34 3.52 -3.09 -7.68
C PRO A 34 4.91 -2.69 -8.21
N VAL A 35 5.18 -1.39 -8.26
CA VAL A 35 6.42 -0.84 -8.77
C VAL A 35 6.77 0.37 -7.93
N GLN A 36 7.84 0.26 -7.15
CA GLN A 36 8.46 1.39 -6.49
C GLN A 36 9.34 2.19 -7.47
N SER A 37 9.02 3.47 -7.65
CA SER A 37 9.83 4.43 -8.40
C SER A 37 10.25 5.60 -7.51
N GLY A 38 11.50 6.05 -7.68
CA GLY A 38 12.16 7.05 -6.82
C GLY A 38 12.92 6.39 -5.68
N LEU A 39 14.25 6.51 -5.69
CA LEU A 39 15.13 6.01 -4.63
C LEU A 39 16.13 7.11 -4.28
N ASP A 40 16.07 7.55 -3.03
CA ASP A 40 17.22 8.09 -2.26
C ASP A 40 17.05 7.86 -0.73
N GLU A 41 15.94 7.27 -0.24
CA GLU A 41 15.62 7.06 1.19
C GLU A 41 14.77 5.77 1.45
N GLU A 42 14.27 5.57 2.69
CA GLU A 42 13.42 4.45 3.17
C GLU A 42 12.30 4.09 2.18
N THR A 43 12.08 2.80 1.93
CA THR A 43 11.08 2.32 0.96
C THR A 43 9.66 2.55 1.44
N ASP A 44 8.69 2.61 0.52
CA ASP A 44 7.29 2.82 0.90
C ASP A 44 6.77 1.71 1.80
N SER A 45 7.21 0.47 1.56
CA SER A 45 6.87 -0.70 2.36
C SER A 45 7.40 -0.61 3.79
N GLU A 46 8.63 -0.13 3.98
CA GLU A 46 9.22 0.09 5.30
C GLU A 46 8.46 1.17 6.08
N VAL A 47 8.14 2.30 5.42
CA VAL A 47 7.33 3.39 6.00
C VAL A 47 5.95 2.88 6.41
N VAL A 48 5.28 2.10 5.55
CA VAL A 48 3.97 1.54 5.87
C VAL A 48 4.05 0.58 7.04
N ALA A 49 5.01 -0.35 7.06
CA ALA A 49 5.18 -1.30 8.16
C ALA A 49 5.39 -0.57 9.50
N ARG A 50 6.25 0.45 9.49
CA ARG A 50 6.56 1.26 10.67
C ARG A 50 5.36 2.07 11.17
N LEU A 51 4.59 2.68 10.27
CA LEU A 51 3.49 3.58 10.65
C LEU A 51 2.17 2.87 10.94
N SER A 52 1.89 1.77 10.25
CA SER A 52 0.62 1.03 10.39
C SER A 52 0.68 -0.10 11.41
N GLY A 53 1.89 -0.55 11.78
CA GLY A 53 2.08 -1.76 12.60
C GLY A 53 1.73 -3.06 11.87
N LEU A 54 1.53 -3.01 10.55
CA LEU A 54 1.18 -4.16 9.72
C LEU A 54 2.44 -4.81 9.14
N VAL A 55 2.36 -6.14 8.94
CA VAL A 55 3.34 -6.86 8.14
C VAL A 55 3.10 -6.50 6.67
N VAL A 56 4.00 -5.70 6.10
CA VAL A 56 3.99 -5.41 4.66
C VAL A 56 4.60 -6.61 3.93
N ARG A 57 3.90 -7.09 2.90
CA ARG A 57 4.37 -8.21 2.05
C ARG A 57 5.07 -7.64 0.81
N GLU A 58 6.17 -8.27 0.44
CA GLU A 58 7.01 -7.91 -0.71
C GLU A 58 6.27 -8.00 -2.06
N GLU A 59 6.82 -7.24 -3.02
CA GLU A 59 6.21 -6.61 -4.20
C GLU A 59 5.55 -7.57 -5.23
N CYS A 60 5.91 -8.84 -5.25
CA CYS A 60 5.50 -9.80 -6.29
C CYS A 60 4.37 -10.79 -5.92
N ASP A 61 3.85 -10.78 -4.70
CA ASP A 61 2.96 -11.85 -4.22
C ASP A 61 1.59 -11.33 -3.74
N PHE A 62 0.93 -10.50 -4.57
CA PHE A 62 -0.48 -10.17 -4.34
C PHE A 62 -1.32 -11.45 -4.59
N PRO A 63 -2.01 -12.02 -3.59
CA PRO A 63 -2.72 -13.28 -3.79
C PRO A 63 -3.86 -13.05 -4.78
N ALA A 64 -3.86 -13.82 -5.87
CA ALA A 64 -4.93 -13.84 -6.88
C ALA A 64 -6.33 -13.97 -6.25
N SER A 65 -6.44 -14.59 -5.08
CA SER A 65 -7.69 -14.73 -4.32
C SER A 65 -8.31 -13.40 -3.84
N VAL A 66 -7.52 -12.32 -3.73
CA VAL A 66 -8.04 -10.98 -3.43
C VAL A 66 -8.40 -10.23 -4.72
N ALA A 67 -7.98 -10.69 -5.90
CA ALA A 67 -8.41 -10.16 -7.20
C ALA A 67 -9.71 -10.81 -7.71
N GLU A 68 -10.03 -12.05 -7.30
CA GLU A 68 -11.22 -12.83 -7.72
C GLU A 68 -12.59 -12.28 -7.27
N GLY A 69 -12.68 -11.00 -6.89
CA GLY A 69 -13.95 -10.36 -6.55
C GLY A 69 -13.94 -8.84 -6.70
N ALA A 70 -13.14 -8.30 -7.62
CA ALA A 70 -13.20 -6.88 -8.00
C ALA A 70 -14.02 -6.76 -9.29
N PRO A 71 -15.16 -6.04 -9.32
CA PRO A 71 -15.72 -5.65 -10.60
C PRO A 71 -14.73 -4.71 -11.27
N LEU A 72 -14.53 -4.90 -12.58
CA LEU A 72 -13.80 -3.99 -13.46
C LEU A 72 -14.41 -2.58 -13.41
#